data_AF-A0A1B6EAE3-F1
#
_entry.id   AF-A0A1B6EAE3-F1
#
_cell.length_a   1.000
_cell.length_b   1.000
_cell.length_c   1.000
_cell.angle_alpha   90.00
_cell.angle_beta   90.00
_cell.angle_gamma   90.00
#
_symmetry.space_group_name_H-M   'P 1'
#
loop_
_entity.id
_entity.type
_entity.pdbx_description
1 polymer ?
#
loop_
_entity_poly.entity_id
_entity_poly.type
_entity_poly.pdbx_seq_one_letter_code
_entity_poly.pdbx_strand_id
1 'polypeptide(L)'
;MCTYRFGSLSMLEYSEHLAIPAIRWLGIHPTDIDALSIPSVPLTTNDNIKLLDLAGRPYIQNDANLMKQINCMITSGKKCEIENLSILSTNFLTDVFLCAKIISKEVI
;
A
#
# COMPACT_ATOMS: atom_id res chain seq x y z
N MET A 1 -7.80 -0.37 -0.95
CA MET A 1 -7.27 -1.29 -1.97
C MET A 1 -7.81 -2.70 -1.80
N CYS A 2 -7.51 -3.40 -0.69
CA CYS A 2 -7.91 -4.81 -0.50
C CYS A 2 -9.40 -5.08 -0.74
N THR A 3 -10.30 -4.20 -0.26
CA THR A 3 -11.74 -4.33 -0.50
C THR A 3 -12.12 -4.33 -1.98
N TYR A 4 -11.44 -3.53 -2.81
CA TYR A 4 -11.71 -3.47 -4.24
C TYR A 4 -11.15 -4.67 -5.00
N ARG A 5 -10.00 -5.22 -4.56
CA ARG A 5 -9.36 -6.36 -5.25
C ARG A 5 -9.90 -7.71 -4.79
N PHE A 6 -10.20 -7.86 -3.50
CA PHE A 6 -10.55 -9.14 -2.87
C PHE A 6 -11.96 -9.16 -2.27
N GLY A 7 -12.70 -8.05 -2.32
CA GLY A 7 -14.01 -7.93 -1.71
C GLY A 7 -13.96 -7.57 -0.22
N SER A 8 -15.13 -7.26 0.35
CA SER A 8 -15.27 -7.01 1.79
C SER A 8 -15.52 -8.29 2.56
N LEU A 9 -14.84 -8.47 3.69
CA LEU A 9 -15.10 -9.57 4.62
C LEU A 9 -16.50 -9.51 5.24
N SER A 10 -17.09 -8.31 5.34
CA SER A 10 -18.46 -8.14 5.84
C SER A 10 -19.55 -8.36 4.78
N MET A 11 -19.17 -8.43 3.50
CA MET A 11 -20.10 -8.55 2.36
C MET A 11 -19.57 -9.61 1.38
N LEU A 12 -19.21 -10.78 1.89
CA LEU A 12 -18.63 -11.87 1.10
C LEU A 12 -19.56 -12.32 -0.03
N GLU A 13 -20.87 -12.32 0.18
CA GLU A 13 -21.89 -12.72 -0.80
C GLU A 13 -21.84 -11.89 -2.09
N TYR A 14 -21.40 -10.63 -2.01
CA TYR A 14 -21.28 -9.73 -3.17
C TYR A 14 -19.85 -9.65 -3.70
N SER A 15 -18.89 -10.28 -3.03
CA SER A 15 -17.47 -10.15 -3.38
C SER A 15 -17.17 -10.64 -4.79
N GLU A 16 -17.80 -11.72 -5.24
CA GLU A 16 -17.59 -12.27 -6.60
C GLU A 16 -18.04 -11.31 -7.71
N HIS A 17 -19.00 -10.42 -7.43
CA HIS A 17 -19.56 -9.50 -8.42
C HIS A 17 -18.99 -8.08 -8.32
N LEU A 18 -18.52 -7.67 -7.13
CA LEU A 18 -18.07 -6.30 -6.87
C LEU A 18 -16.54 -6.18 -6.76
N ALA A 19 -15.83 -7.28 -6.50
CA ALA A 19 -14.38 -7.27 -6.50
C ALA A 19 -13.86 -7.26 -7.94
N ILE A 20 -12.74 -6.58 -8.14
CA ILE A 20 -12.02 -6.53 -9.41
C ILE A 20 -10.61 -7.08 -9.15
N PRO A 21 -10.38 -8.39 -9.33
CA PRO A 21 -9.09 -9.03 -9.02
C PRO A 21 -7.90 -8.46 -9.81
N ALA A 22 -8.18 -7.85 -10.96
CA ALA A 22 -7.17 -7.20 -11.82
C ALA A 22 -6.74 -5.80 -11.35
N ILE A 23 -7.37 -5.22 -10.33
CA ILE A 23 -6.95 -3.93 -9.77
C ILE A 23 -5.53 -4.07 -9.22
N ARG A 24 -4.70 -3.07 -9.55
CA ARG A 24 -3.34 -2.94 -9.03
C ARG A 24 -3.17 -1.67 -8.23
N TRP A 25 -2.32 -1.75 -7.22
CA TRP A 25 -1.99 -0.69 -6.29
C TRP A 25 -0.77 0.07 -6.78
N LEU A 26 -0.99 1.29 -7.28
CA LEU A 26 0.04 2.22 -7.72
C LEU A 26 0.64 3.07 -6.60
N GLY A 27 -0.10 3.28 -5.51
CA GLY A 27 0.22 4.28 -4.48
C GLY A 27 1.59 4.10 -3.83
N ILE A 28 1.90 4.98 -2.86
CA ILE A 28 3.16 4.89 -2.11
C ILE A 28 3.18 3.54 -1.38
N HIS A 29 4.11 2.69 -1.79
CA HIS A 29 4.37 1.41 -1.16
C HIS A 29 5.28 1.65 0.06
N PRO A 30 5.16 0.86 1.14
CA PRO A 30 6.08 0.94 2.28
C PRO A 30 7.56 0.97 1.90
N THR A 31 7.96 0.20 0.88
CA THR A 31 9.34 0.22 0.37
C THR A 31 9.76 1.55 -0.25
N ASP A 32 8.83 2.35 -0.76
CA ASP A 32 9.13 3.65 -1.37
C ASP A 32 9.48 4.71 -0.32
N ILE A 33 8.97 4.56 0.91
CA ILE A 33 9.18 5.53 1.99
C ILE A 33 10.67 5.69 2.26
N ASP A 34 11.37 4.57 2.43
CA ASP A 34 12.82 4.58 2.66
C ASP A 34 13.59 4.89 1.36
N ALA A 35 13.16 4.35 0.21
CA ALA A 35 13.85 4.55 -1.07
C ALA A 35 13.86 6.01 -1.54
N LEU A 36 12.76 6.73 -1.32
CA LEU A 36 12.61 8.14 -1.68
C LEU A 36 12.83 9.09 -0.49
N SER A 37 13.21 8.55 0.67
CA SER A 37 13.40 9.33 1.92
C SER A 37 12.20 10.22 2.24
N ILE A 38 10.98 9.69 2.05
CA ILE A 38 9.74 10.42 2.27
C ILE A 38 9.57 10.65 3.77
N PRO A 39 9.29 11.90 4.20
CA PRO A 39 8.97 12.18 5.59
C PRO A 39 7.83 11.30 6.08
N SER A 40 8.07 10.65 7.21
CA SER A 40 7.19 9.62 7.75
C SER A 40 7.05 9.78 9.27
N VAL A 41 5.98 9.19 9.79
CA VAL A 41 5.64 9.18 11.21
C VAL A 41 5.63 7.74 11.72
N PRO A 42 5.92 7.52 13.01
CA PRO A 42 5.87 6.18 13.58
C PRO A 42 4.45 5.60 13.56
N LEU A 43 4.37 4.27 13.43
CA LEU A 43 3.10 3.55 13.58
C LEU A 43 2.59 3.67 15.02
N THR A 44 1.29 3.92 15.16
CA THR A 44 0.62 3.88 16.46
C THR A 44 0.31 2.44 16.86
N THR A 45 -0.05 2.22 18.13
CA THR A 45 -0.52 0.91 18.60
C THR A 45 -1.66 0.36 17.75
N ASN A 46 -2.62 1.23 17.37
CA ASN A 46 -3.75 0.84 16.54
C ASN A 46 -3.33 0.48 15.11
N ASP A 47 -2.32 1.16 14.56
CA ASP A 47 -1.78 0.81 13.24
C ASP A 47 -1.14 -0.57 13.29
N ASN A 48 -0.36 -0.87 14.33
CA ASN A 48 0.29 -2.18 14.50
C ASN A 48 -0.74 -3.33 14.62
N ILE A 49 -1.81 -3.12 15.39
CA ILE A 49 -2.90 -4.11 15.51
C ILE A 49 -3.53 -4.38 14.12
N LYS A 50 -3.84 -3.33 13.37
CA LYS A 50 -4.41 -3.45 12.02
C LYS A 50 -3.43 -4.11 11.03
N LEU A 51 -2.14 -3.80 11.15
CA LEU A 51 -1.11 -4.36 10.28
C LEU A 51 -0.96 -5.87 10.49
N LEU A 52 -0.98 -6.33 11.75
CA LEU A 52 -0.94 -7.75 12.09
C LEU A 52 -2.23 -8.49 11.66
N ASP A 53 -3.41 -7.87 11.85
CA ASP A 53 -4.67 -8.42 11.31
C ASP A 53 -4.60 -8.58 9.78
N LEU A 54 -4.11 -7.56 9.07
CA LEU A 54 -3.96 -7.59 7.62
C LEU A 54 -2.97 -8.69 7.18
N ALA A 55 -1.85 -8.85 7.90
CA ALA A 55 -0.85 -9.89 7.65
C ALA A 55 -1.40 -11.31 7.82
N GLY A 56 -2.43 -11.47 8.66
CA GLY A 56 -3.10 -12.76 8.89
C GLY A 56 -4.05 -13.18 7.77
N ARG A 57 -4.36 -12.32 6.79
CA ARG A 57 -5.39 -12.61 5.79
C ARG A 57 -4.85 -13.54 4.68
N PRO A 58 -5.60 -14.58 4.27
CA PRO A 58 -5.12 -15.55 3.27
C PRO A 58 -4.67 -14.93 1.94
N TYR A 59 -5.42 -13.94 1.44
CA TYR A 59 -5.07 -13.26 0.18
C TYR A 59 -3.82 -12.37 0.28
N ILE A 60 -3.47 -11.93 1.50
CA ILE A 60 -2.21 -11.22 1.73
C ILE A 60 -1.08 -12.25 1.81
N GLN A 61 -1.22 -13.29 2.63
CA GLN A 61 -0.22 -14.36 2.77
C GLN A 61 0.13 -15.04 1.44
N ASN A 62 -0.84 -15.19 0.54
CA ASN A 62 -0.65 -15.80 -0.78
C ASN A 62 -0.07 -14.84 -1.84
N ASP A 63 0.04 -13.54 -1.55
CA ASP A 63 0.63 -12.54 -2.46
C ASP A 63 1.98 -12.05 -1.89
N ALA A 64 3.07 -12.58 -2.45
CA ALA A 64 4.43 -12.28 -2.00
C ALA A 64 4.77 -10.78 -2.08
N ASN A 65 4.21 -10.05 -3.04
CA ASN A 65 4.46 -8.61 -3.18
C ASN A 65 3.76 -7.84 -2.07
N LEU A 66 2.51 -8.18 -1.74
CA LEU A 66 1.79 -7.57 -0.62
C LEU A 66 2.45 -7.91 0.73
N MET A 67 2.84 -9.17 0.95
CA MET A 67 3.58 -9.56 2.16
C MET A 67 4.90 -8.82 2.31
N LYS A 68 5.64 -8.60 1.21
CA LYS A 68 6.87 -7.80 1.24
C LYS A 68 6.60 -6.39 1.77
N GLN A 69 5.51 -5.76 1.34
CA GLN A 69 5.14 -4.42 1.79
C GLN A 69 4.73 -4.41 3.26
N ILE A 70 3.95 -5.39 3.72
CA ILE A 70 3.61 -5.54 5.14
C ILE A 70 4.86 -5.72 6.00
N ASN A 71 5.76 -6.62 5.61
CA ASN A 71 6.99 -6.88 6.35
C ASN A 71 7.87 -5.63 6.41
N CYS A 72 8.00 -4.89 5.31
CA CYS A 72 8.70 -3.61 5.29
C CYS A 72 8.11 -2.62 6.30
N MET A 73 6.78 -2.50 6.36
CA MET A 73 6.08 -1.62 7.30
C MET A 73 6.23 -2.06 8.75
N ILE A 74 6.25 -3.37 9.03
CA ILE A 74 6.54 -3.94 10.36
C ILE A 74 7.97 -3.62 10.79
N THR A 75 8.95 -3.83 9.91
CA THR A 75 10.37 -3.60 10.21
C THR A 75 10.70 -2.12 10.35
N SER A 76 10.18 -1.27 9.46
CA SER A 76 10.46 0.17 9.50
C SER A 76 9.70 0.87 10.63
N GLY A 77 8.52 0.35 11.01
CA GLY A 77 7.68 0.93 12.04
C GLY A 77 7.14 2.32 11.66
N LYS A 78 7.06 2.63 10.36
CA LYS A 78 6.72 3.95 9.84
C LYS A 78 5.55 3.92 8.85
N LYS A 79 4.85 5.05 8.74
CA LYS A 79 3.88 5.35 7.68
C LYS A 79 4.08 6.78 7.17
N CYS A 80 3.62 7.06 5.96
CA CYS A 80 3.61 8.41 5.41
C CYS A 80 2.25 8.75 4.80
N GLU A 81 2.03 10.04 4.57
CA GLU A 81 0.87 10.55 3.84
C GLU A 81 1.28 10.86 2.38
N ILE A 82 0.31 10.94 1.47
CA ILE A 82 0.61 11.08 0.03
C ILE A 82 1.14 12.48 -0.26
N GLU A 83 0.60 13.48 0.42
CA GLU A 83 1.03 14.87 0.40
C GLU A 83 2.50 15.06 0.78
N ASN A 84 3.11 14.13 1.52
CA ASN A 84 4.53 14.23 1.90
C ASN A 84 5.47 14.12 0.69
N LEU A 85 5.00 13.64 -0.46
CA LEU A 85 5.75 13.71 -1.72
C LEU A 85 6.05 15.14 -2.16
N SER A 86 5.22 16.11 -1.76
CA SER A 86 5.39 17.53 -2.11
C SER A 86 6.67 18.15 -1.53
N ILE A 87 7.30 17.47 -0.56
CA ILE A 87 8.56 17.89 0.07
C ILE A 87 9.74 17.75 -0.90
N LEU A 88 9.65 16.83 -1.86
CA LEU A 88 10.66 16.66 -2.92
C LEU A 88 10.54 17.77 -3.97
N SER A 89 9.32 18.06 -4.42
CA SER A 89 8.96 19.24 -5.20
C SER A 89 7.44 19.44 -5.18
N THR A 90 6.96 20.68 -5.34
CA THR A 90 5.53 21.02 -5.22
C THR A 90 4.62 20.14 -6.08
N ASN A 91 5.07 19.78 -7.29
CA ASN A 91 4.32 18.95 -8.25
C ASN A 91 4.94 17.55 -8.42
N PHE A 92 5.76 17.08 -7.48
CA PHE A 92 6.48 15.81 -7.62
C PHE A 92 5.57 14.63 -7.93
N LEU A 93 4.38 14.61 -7.31
CA LEU A 93 3.38 13.56 -7.51
C LEU A 93 2.99 13.43 -9.00
N THR A 94 2.67 14.54 -9.66
CA THR A 94 2.19 14.55 -11.06
C THR A 94 3.32 14.50 -12.07
N ASP A 95 4.40 15.23 -11.80
CA ASP A 95 5.46 15.46 -12.78
C ASP A 95 6.43 14.27 -12.85
N VAL A 96 6.58 13.53 -11.75
CA VAL A 96 7.57 12.45 -11.63
C VAL A 96 6.94 11.16 -11.12
N PHE A 97 6.38 11.15 -9.90
CA PHE A 97 6.06 9.92 -9.18
C PHE A 97 5.07 9.00 -9.94
N LEU A 98 3.93 9.55 -10.36
CA LEU A 98 2.91 8.77 -11.06
C LEU A 98 3.43 8.23 -12.39
N CYS A 99 4.07 9.09 -13.20
CA CYS A 99 4.64 8.72 -14.49
C CYS A 99 5.71 7.63 -14.32
N ALA A 100 6.65 7.82 -13.39
CA ALA A 100 7.72 6.88 -13.13
C ALA A 100 7.18 5.49 -12.78
N LYS A 101 6.25 5.39 -11.81
CA LYS A 101 5.68 4.09 -11.39
C LYS A 101 4.86 3.40 -12.47
N ILE A 102 4.11 4.16 -13.28
CA ILE A 102 3.32 3.58 -14.38
C ILE A 102 4.25 3.01 -15.45
N ILE A 103 5.31 3.74 -15.82
CA ILE A 103 6.28 3.33 -16.84
C ILE A 103 7.10 2.13 -16.36
N SER A 104 7.58 2.16 -15.11
CA SER A 104 8.33 1.05 -14.50
C SER A 104 7.47 -0.17 -14.20
N LYS A 105 6.13 -0.03 -14.25
CA LYS A 105 5.14 -1.03 -13.85
C LYS A 105 5.30 -1.48 -12.41
N GLU A 106 5.75 -0.58 -11.53
CA GLU A 106 5.85 -0.79 -10.09
C GLU A 106 4.48 -0.65 -9.42
N VAL A 107 3.60 -1.59 -9.76
CA VAL A 107 2.21 -1.69 -9.28
C VAL A 107 1.97 -3.09 -8.73
N ILE A 108 1.22 -3.19 -7.62
CA ILE A 108 0.96 -4.48 -6.94
C ILE A 108 -0.50 -4.92 -7.06
#